data_AF-A0A0C9TCK1-F1
#
_entry.id   AF-A0A0C9TCK1-F1
#
_cell.length_a   1.000
_cell.length_b   1.000
_cell.length_c   1.000
_cell.angle_alpha   90.00
_cell.angle_beta   90.00
_cell.angle_gamma   90.00
#
_symmetry.space_group_name_H-M   'P 1'
#
loop_
_entity.id
_entity.type
_entity.pdbx_description
1 polymer ?
#
loop_
_entity_poly.entity_id
_entity_poly.type
_entity_poly.pdbx_seq_one_letter_code
_entity_poly.pdbx_strand_id
1 'polypeptide(L)'
;MHRCLQITEILLEIFEVVFTSKNRYPDLAGLARTCRSFSEPALDRLWHNQPSLLPLVMCFPRDILAFSDYNHVAILTVKFTKAPSVQDWERPSVYAKRIRTIMIDSSRGIDKCELDASVLKTLLQSCPSTPLLPNLRHLNYCLITGNSHTYVGGDTYVASLFTLFSPNLLQSLEFGYPRSLEAHDSHKFLTHLPKCCAQIRSLFVPLLSRPLLEIAKSVPVLASLQHLESLHFMQEDSNPTMDCPSFMN
;
A
#
# COMPACT_ATOMS: atom_id res chain seq x y z
N MET A 1 -8.48 26.00 25.18
CA MET A 1 -7.96 25.86 23.81
C MET A 1 -8.12 27.21 23.12
N HIS A 2 -7.06 27.73 22.50
CA HIS A 2 -7.11 29.03 21.81
C HIS A 2 -8.02 28.94 20.57
N ARG A 3 -8.75 30.01 20.23
CA ARG A 3 -9.74 30.02 19.13
C ARG A 3 -9.16 29.61 17.78
N CYS A 4 -7.91 29.97 17.49
CA CYS A 4 -7.26 29.56 16.23
C CYS A 4 -7.10 28.05 16.10
N LEU A 5 -6.94 27.32 17.22
CA LEU A 5 -6.79 25.86 17.23
C LEU A 5 -8.14 25.13 17.13
N GLN A 6 -9.23 25.86 16.93
CA GLN A 6 -10.55 25.32 16.60
C GLN A 6 -10.82 25.36 15.09
N ILE A 7 -9.96 26.00 14.31
CA ILE A 7 -10.07 26.10 12.85
C ILE A 7 -9.34 24.90 12.24
N THR A 8 -10.07 24.02 11.56
CA THR A 8 -9.54 22.75 11.02
C THR A 8 -8.42 22.99 10.01
N GLU A 9 -8.53 24.01 9.18
CA GLU A 9 -7.53 24.38 8.18
C GLU A 9 -6.19 24.71 8.84
N ILE A 10 -6.21 25.48 9.94
CA ILE A 10 -4.99 25.80 10.70
C ILE A 10 -4.39 24.53 11.30
N LEU A 11 -5.22 23.61 11.81
CA LEU A 11 -4.72 22.33 12.34
C LEU A 11 -4.08 21.48 11.24
N LEU A 12 -4.70 21.41 10.05
CA LEU A 12 -4.16 20.67 8.92
C LEU A 12 -2.79 21.22 8.50
N GLU A 13 -2.65 22.55 8.40
CA GLU A 13 -1.36 23.19 8.09
C GLU A 13 -0.29 22.87 9.15
N ILE A 14 -0.64 22.93 10.44
CA ILE A 14 0.27 22.53 11.52
C ILE A 14 0.67 21.06 11.38
N PHE A 15 -0.28 20.18 11.07
CA PHE A 15 -0.03 18.75 10.94
C PHE A 15 0.81 18.41 9.70
N GLU A 16 0.69 19.20 8.62
CA GLU A 16 1.60 19.10 7.47
C GLU A 16 3.03 19.49 7.85
N VAL A 17 3.22 20.59 8.59
CA VAL A 17 4.54 20.98 9.09
C VAL A 17 5.13 19.87 9.96
N VAL A 18 4.34 19.30 10.87
CA VAL A 18 4.78 18.16 11.70
C VAL A 18 5.10 16.94 10.84
N PHE A 19 4.37 16.69 9.76
CA PHE A 19 4.64 15.58 8.85
C PHE A 19 6.00 15.71 8.14
N THR A 20 6.53 16.92 7.98
CA THR A 20 7.89 17.13 7.43
C THR A 20 9.01 16.92 8.47
N SER A 21 8.67 16.73 9.75
CA SER A 21 9.65 16.55 10.82
C SER A 21 10.25 15.14 10.85
N LYS A 22 11.41 14.99 11.51
CA LYS A 22 12.06 13.68 11.73
C LYS A 22 11.19 12.70 12.51
N ASN A 23 10.36 13.20 13.44
CA ASN A 23 9.55 12.39 14.36
C ASN A 23 8.05 12.41 13.99
N ARG A 24 7.74 12.64 12.71
CA ARG A 24 6.37 12.87 12.23
C ARG A 24 5.30 11.90 12.73
N TYR A 25 5.56 10.59 12.73
CA TYR A 25 4.55 9.60 13.12
C TYR A 25 4.29 9.59 14.63
N PRO A 26 5.32 9.51 15.51
CA PRO A 26 5.14 9.73 16.94
C PRO A 26 4.43 11.04 17.29
N ASP A 27 4.82 12.14 16.64
CA ASP A 27 4.27 13.47 16.92
C ASP A 27 2.81 13.57 16.51
N LEU A 28 2.44 13.11 15.31
CA LEU A 28 1.04 13.05 14.85
C LEU A 28 0.19 12.12 15.71
N ALA A 29 0.74 10.99 16.15
CA ALA A 29 0.04 10.09 17.07
C ALA A 29 -0.15 10.75 18.46
N GLY A 30 0.81 11.57 18.90
CA GLY A 30 0.69 12.42 20.07
C GLY A 30 -0.45 13.42 19.91
N LEU A 31 -0.45 14.17 18.81
CA LEU A 31 -1.47 15.17 18.48
C LEU A 31 -2.88 14.58 18.43
N ALA A 32 -3.03 13.40 17.80
CA ALA A 32 -4.30 12.68 17.75
C ALA A 32 -4.86 12.33 19.13
N ARG A 33 -4.01 12.18 20.15
CA ARG A 33 -4.43 11.84 21.53
C ARG A 33 -4.64 13.06 22.44
N THR A 34 -4.39 14.29 21.95
CA THR A 34 -4.47 15.50 22.80
C THR A 34 -5.90 15.87 23.18
N CYS A 35 -6.79 16.01 22.19
CA CYS A 35 -8.18 16.43 22.39
C CYS A 35 -9.05 16.05 21.18
N ARG A 36 -10.38 16.15 21.34
CA ARG A 36 -11.37 15.80 20.30
C ARG A 36 -11.19 16.58 18.99
N SER A 37 -10.87 17.87 19.07
CA SER A 37 -10.67 18.72 17.88
C SER A 37 -9.43 18.33 17.07
N PHE A 38 -8.41 17.77 17.72
CA PHE A 38 -7.17 17.35 17.05
C PHE A 38 -7.24 15.90 16.58
N SER A 39 -8.02 15.07 17.28
CA SER A 39 -8.08 13.62 17.05
C SER A 39 -8.32 13.26 15.59
N GLU A 40 -9.44 13.72 15.02
CA GLU A 40 -9.83 13.32 13.67
C GLU A 40 -8.86 13.83 12.59
N PRO A 41 -8.50 15.13 12.53
CA PRO A 41 -7.61 15.60 11.47
C PRO A 41 -6.17 15.08 11.63
N ALA A 42 -5.69 14.84 12.85
CA ALA A 42 -4.37 14.26 13.08
C ALA A 42 -4.34 12.78 12.67
N LEU A 43 -5.40 12.00 12.95
CA LEU A 43 -5.53 10.63 12.48
C LEU A 43 -5.61 10.56 10.95
N ASP A 44 -6.34 11.49 10.32
CA ASP A 44 -6.38 11.60 8.87
C ASP A 44 -4.98 11.79 8.29
N ARG A 45 -4.19 12.71 8.86
CA ARG A 45 -2.82 12.93 8.39
C ARG A 45 -1.89 11.75 8.66
N LEU A 46 -1.95 11.20 9.88
CA LEU A 46 -1.13 10.07 10.33
C LEU A 46 -1.31 8.85 9.43
N TRP A 47 -2.55 8.56 9.06
CA TRP A 47 -2.90 7.37 8.27
C TRP A 47 -2.86 7.60 6.76
N HIS A 48 -2.81 8.85 6.29
CA HIS A 48 -2.81 9.18 4.87
C HIS A 48 -1.77 8.41 4.04
N ASN A 49 -0.51 8.41 4.50
CA ASN A 49 0.64 7.81 3.83
C ASN A 49 1.17 6.64 4.66
N GLN A 50 0.95 5.41 4.19
CA GLN A 50 1.50 4.20 4.81
C GLN A 50 2.60 3.58 3.94
N PRO A 51 3.66 3.03 4.54
CA PRO A 51 4.72 2.35 3.79
C PRO A 51 4.30 0.94 3.33
N SER A 52 3.28 0.35 3.94
CA SER A 52 2.77 -1.00 3.65
C SER A 52 1.41 -1.20 4.32
N LEU A 53 0.82 -2.39 4.19
CA LEU A 53 -0.35 -2.81 4.99
C LEU A 53 0.01 -3.18 6.44
N LEU A 54 1.29 -3.28 6.80
CA LEU A 54 1.70 -3.74 8.13
C LEU A 54 1.11 -2.90 9.27
N PRO A 55 1.12 -1.55 9.25
CA PRO A 55 0.52 -0.75 10.32
C PRO A 55 -0.97 -1.06 10.50
N LEU A 56 -1.70 -1.32 9.40
CA LEU A 56 -3.10 -1.69 9.45
C LEU A 56 -3.29 -3.09 10.04
N VAL A 57 -2.46 -4.06 9.64
CA VAL A 57 -2.47 -5.44 10.18
C VAL A 57 -2.17 -5.44 11.69
N MET A 58 -1.26 -4.57 12.15
CA MET A 58 -0.94 -4.42 13.57
C MET A 58 -2.07 -3.81 14.41
N CYS A 59 -3.17 -3.36 13.79
CA CYS A 59 -4.37 -2.91 14.50
C CYS A 59 -5.36 -4.05 14.81
N PHE A 60 -5.15 -5.25 14.27
CA PHE A 60 -5.96 -6.42 14.61
C PHE A 60 -5.59 -6.96 16.01
N PRO A 61 -6.50 -7.72 16.66
CA PRO A 61 -6.23 -8.35 17.95
C PRO A 61 -4.97 -9.23 17.93
N ARG A 62 -4.19 -9.20 19.01
CA ARG A 62 -2.88 -9.90 19.05
C ARG A 62 -3.03 -11.42 19.00
N ASP A 63 -4.14 -11.98 19.48
CA ASP A 63 -4.42 -13.42 19.51
C ASP A 63 -4.67 -14.00 18.11
N ILE A 64 -5.02 -13.16 17.14
CA ILE A 64 -5.27 -13.58 15.75
C ILE A 64 -4.03 -13.41 14.86
N LEU A 65 -2.92 -12.92 15.42
CA LEU A 65 -1.66 -12.67 14.72
C LEU A 65 -0.55 -13.60 15.22
N ALA A 66 0.16 -14.23 14.28
CA ALA A 66 1.38 -14.97 14.55
C ALA A 66 2.60 -14.22 14.03
N PHE A 67 3.70 -14.35 14.77
CA PHE A 67 4.99 -13.74 14.48
C PHE A 67 5.99 -14.88 14.35
N SER A 68 6.67 -14.98 13.23
CA SER A 68 7.67 -16.01 12.97
C SER A 68 8.95 -15.39 12.45
N ASP A 69 10.08 -15.85 12.98
CA ASP A 69 11.39 -15.54 12.40
C ASP A 69 11.57 -16.38 11.13
N TYR A 70 11.70 -15.71 9.98
CA TYR A 70 12.03 -16.37 8.72
C TYR A 70 13.48 -16.01 8.34
N ASN A 71 14.25 -17.00 7.87
CA ASN A 71 15.52 -16.82 7.14
C ASN A 71 16.78 -16.33 7.87
N HIS A 72 16.97 -16.50 9.18
CA HIS A 72 18.22 -16.11 9.89
C HIS A 72 18.61 -14.62 9.75
N VAL A 73 17.73 -13.80 9.16
CA VAL A 73 17.79 -12.34 9.14
C VAL A 73 16.87 -11.85 10.26
N ALA A 74 17.22 -10.74 10.92
CA ALA A 74 16.45 -10.17 12.03
C ALA A 74 15.12 -9.51 11.62
N ILE A 75 14.34 -10.14 10.71
CA ILE A 75 13.05 -9.66 10.21
C ILE A 75 11.95 -10.64 10.66
N LEU A 76 10.94 -10.11 11.36
CA LEU A 76 9.79 -10.85 11.84
C LEU A 76 8.67 -10.89 10.79
N THR A 77 8.27 -12.06 10.33
CA THR A 77 7.12 -12.22 9.44
C THR A 77 5.82 -12.29 10.25
N VAL A 78 4.79 -11.56 9.82
CA VAL A 78 3.45 -11.51 10.45
C VAL A 78 2.40 -12.14 9.55
N LYS A 79 1.56 -12.98 10.15
CA LYS A 79 0.43 -13.61 9.48
C LYS A 79 -0.78 -13.74 10.39
N PHE A 80 -1.95 -14.00 9.80
CA PHE A 80 -3.15 -14.36 10.54
C PHE A 80 -3.12 -15.84 10.93
N THR A 81 -3.48 -16.15 12.19
CA THR A 81 -3.64 -17.53 12.66
C THR A 81 -5.02 -18.10 12.32
N LYS A 82 -6.02 -17.22 12.16
CA LYS A 82 -7.39 -17.52 11.78
C LYS A 82 -7.96 -16.33 10.99
N ALA A 83 -9.02 -16.55 10.22
CA ALA A 83 -9.70 -15.47 9.50
C ALA A 83 -10.29 -14.46 10.52
N PRO A 84 -10.04 -13.15 10.36
CA PRO A 84 -10.65 -12.13 11.21
C PRO A 84 -12.18 -12.15 11.13
N SER A 85 -12.84 -12.03 12.28
CA SER A 85 -14.28 -11.82 12.38
C SER A 85 -14.66 -10.35 12.15
N VAL A 86 -15.95 -10.05 12.00
CA VAL A 86 -16.44 -8.67 11.85
C VAL A 86 -16.02 -7.77 13.01
N GLN A 87 -15.95 -8.30 14.24
CA GLN A 87 -15.53 -7.55 15.41
C GLN A 87 -14.02 -7.21 15.37
N ASP A 88 -13.20 -8.13 14.86
CA ASP A 88 -11.75 -7.91 14.72
C ASP A 88 -11.44 -6.76 13.74
N TRP A 89 -12.39 -6.44 12.85
CA TRP A 89 -12.31 -5.36 11.88
C TRP A 89 -12.71 -3.97 12.41
N GLU A 90 -13.30 -3.85 13.61
CA GLU A 90 -13.80 -2.58 14.15
C GLU A 90 -12.72 -1.48 14.14
N ARG A 91 -11.53 -1.81 14.65
CA ARG A 91 -10.42 -0.85 14.73
C ARG A 91 -9.68 -0.65 13.40
N PRO A 92 -9.28 -1.71 12.66
CA PRO A 92 -8.66 -1.54 11.34
C PRO A 92 -9.51 -0.72 10.36
N SER A 93 -10.83 -0.92 10.33
CA SER A 93 -11.72 -0.22 9.39
C SER A 93 -11.75 1.30 9.59
N VAL A 94 -11.58 1.77 10.83
CA VAL A 94 -11.48 3.21 11.14
C VAL A 94 -10.28 3.86 10.47
N TYR A 95 -9.18 3.13 10.35
CA TYR A 95 -7.93 3.62 9.78
C TYR A 95 -7.83 3.35 8.28
N ALA A 96 -8.34 2.20 7.81
CA ALA A 96 -8.30 1.80 6.40
C ALA A 96 -8.90 2.86 5.48
N LYS A 97 -10.03 3.48 5.88
CA LYS A 97 -10.68 4.57 5.13
C LYS A 97 -9.84 5.86 5.03
N ARG A 98 -8.82 6.04 5.86
CA ARG A 98 -7.97 7.24 5.88
C ARG A 98 -6.73 7.09 4.99
N ILE A 99 -6.39 5.86 4.62
CA ILE A 99 -5.24 5.58 3.76
C ILE A 99 -5.55 6.06 2.33
N ARG A 100 -4.69 6.95 1.82
CA ARG A 100 -4.76 7.46 0.44
C ARG A 100 -3.54 7.07 -0.38
N THR A 101 -2.42 6.80 0.28
CA THR A 101 -1.15 6.50 -0.35
C THR A 101 -0.50 5.30 0.33
N ILE A 102 -0.18 4.26 -0.46
CA ILE A 102 0.74 3.19 -0.07
C ILE A 102 1.91 3.24 -1.04
N MET A 103 3.05 3.79 -0.60
CA MET A 103 4.23 4.06 -1.42
C MET A 103 5.50 3.89 -0.58
N ILE A 104 6.64 3.71 -1.24
CA ILE A 104 7.94 3.63 -0.57
C ILE A 104 8.20 4.95 0.13
N ASP A 105 8.55 4.85 1.40
CA ASP A 105 8.91 5.97 2.25
C ASP A 105 10.40 5.90 2.56
N SER A 106 11.22 6.51 1.71
CA SER A 106 12.69 6.48 1.83
C SER A 106 13.22 7.11 3.13
N SER A 107 12.36 7.87 3.84
CA SER A 107 12.70 8.45 5.14
C SER A 107 12.43 7.50 6.32
N ARG A 108 11.75 6.37 6.09
CA ARG A 108 11.64 5.29 7.08
C ARG A 108 12.80 4.32 6.92
N GLY A 109 13.37 3.91 8.04
CA GLY A 109 14.30 2.79 8.07
C GLY A 109 13.62 1.48 7.63
N ILE A 110 14.42 0.44 7.38
CA ILE A 110 13.93 -0.88 7.02
C ILE A 110 13.02 -1.40 8.14
N ASP A 111 11.79 -1.76 7.79
CA ASP A 111 10.86 -2.37 8.74
C ASP A 111 11.48 -3.68 9.25
N LYS A 112 11.56 -3.83 10.58
CA LYS A 112 12.00 -5.09 11.23
C LYS A 112 10.97 -6.22 11.12
N CYS A 113 9.91 -5.98 10.35
CA CYS A 113 8.74 -6.81 10.31
C CYS A 113 8.12 -6.74 8.91
N GLU A 114 7.70 -7.88 8.39
CA GLU A 114 7.12 -8.02 7.05
C GLU A 114 5.81 -8.80 7.10
N LEU A 115 5.01 -8.69 6.05
CA LEU A 115 3.78 -9.46 5.92
C LEU A 115 4.05 -10.78 5.19
N ASP A 116 3.47 -11.86 5.69
CA ASP A 116 3.33 -13.12 4.95
C ASP A 116 2.42 -12.92 3.72
N ALA A 117 2.67 -13.62 2.62
CA ALA A 117 1.86 -13.45 1.41
C ALA A 117 0.40 -13.89 1.54
N SER A 118 0.06 -14.71 2.54
CA SER A 118 -1.33 -15.05 2.84
C SER A 118 -2.14 -13.85 3.36
N VAL A 119 -1.49 -12.83 3.94
CA VAL A 119 -2.15 -11.72 4.63
C VAL A 119 -3.12 -10.97 3.72
N LEU A 120 -2.67 -10.57 2.53
CA LEU A 120 -3.52 -9.80 1.61
C LEU A 120 -4.77 -10.59 1.23
N LYS A 121 -4.62 -11.88 0.92
CA LYS A 121 -5.75 -12.76 0.62
C LYS A 121 -6.72 -12.86 1.79
N THR A 122 -6.21 -13.06 3.00
CA THR A 122 -7.04 -13.12 4.23
C THR A 122 -7.79 -11.81 4.46
N LEU A 123 -7.15 -10.66 4.24
CA LEU A 123 -7.80 -9.35 4.36
C LEU A 123 -8.94 -9.22 3.35
N LEU A 124 -8.68 -9.50 2.07
CA LEU A 124 -9.69 -9.38 1.01
C LEU A 124 -10.89 -10.32 1.21
N GLN A 125 -10.67 -11.52 1.78
CA GLN A 125 -11.72 -12.50 2.02
C GLN A 125 -12.56 -12.24 3.27
N SER A 126 -11.98 -11.57 4.28
CA SER A 126 -12.65 -11.33 5.58
C SER A 126 -13.20 -9.91 5.74
N CYS A 127 -12.86 -8.97 4.86
CA CYS A 127 -13.24 -7.58 5.01
C CYS A 127 -14.77 -7.40 4.97
N PRO A 128 -15.39 -6.80 6.01
CA PRO A 128 -16.84 -6.64 6.09
C PRO A 128 -17.38 -5.55 5.16
N SER A 129 -16.51 -4.64 4.69
CA SER A 129 -16.88 -3.53 3.82
C SER A 129 -15.91 -3.47 2.64
N THR A 130 -16.42 -3.69 1.43
CA THR A 130 -15.64 -3.53 0.21
C THR A 130 -15.84 -2.13 -0.38
N PRO A 131 -14.78 -1.50 -0.89
CA PRO A 131 -13.39 -1.97 -0.92
C PRO A 131 -12.63 -1.77 0.42
N LEU A 132 -11.56 -2.54 0.63
CA LEU A 132 -10.72 -2.50 1.85
C LEU A 132 -10.14 -1.10 2.12
N LEU A 133 -9.65 -0.42 1.07
CA LEU A 133 -9.04 0.90 1.10
C LEU A 133 -9.86 1.85 0.22
N PRO A 134 -11.02 2.34 0.71
CA PRO A 134 -12.00 3.01 -0.13
C PRO A 134 -11.59 4.37 -0.65
N ASN A 135 -10.57 5.00 -0.06
CA ASN A 135 -10.06 6.32 -0.46
C ASN A 135 -8.64 6.28 -1.04
N LEU A 136 -8.16 5.10 -1.41
CA LEU A 136 -6.81 4.93 -1.97
C LEU A 136 -6.69 5.64 -3.31
N ARG A 137 -5.59 6.39 -3.48
CA ARG A 137 -5.27 7.17 -4.67
C ARG A 137 -3.94 6.75 -5.29
N HIS A 138 -2.96 6.39 -4.47
CA HIS A 138 -1.64 5.99 -4.94
C HIS A 138 -1.27 4.65 -4.32
N LEU A 139 -0.97 3.67 -5.17
CA LEU A 139 -0.62 2.33 -4.75
C LEU A 139 0.65 1.87 -5.44
N ASN A 140 1.67 1.54 -4.64
CA ASN A 140 2.72 0.62 -5.02
C ASN A 140 2.30 -0.79 -4.59
N TYR A 141 2.02 -1.62 -5.60
CA TYR A 141 1.45 -2.95 -5.43
C TYR A 141 2.39 -3.91 -4.70
N CYS A 142 3.72 -3.73 -4.80
CA CYS A 142 4.67 -4.59 -4.10
C CYS A 142 4.64 -4.41 -2.58
N LEU A 143 4.15 -3.28 -2.07
CA LEU A 143 4.11 -2.98 -0.64
C LEU A 143 2.91 -3.60 0.09
N ILE A 144 1.99 -4.21 -0.67
CA ILE A 144 0.81 -4.89 -0.15
C ILE A 144 0.87 -6.41 -0.36
N THR A 145 1.68 -6.86 -1.31
CA THR A 145 1.99 -8.28 -1.51
C THR A 145 3.21 -8.63 -0.67
N GLY A 146 3.02 -9.39 0.41
CA GLY A 146 4.12 -9.81 1.29
C GLY A 146 5.29 -10.48 0.58
N ASN A 147 6.42 -10.66 1.28
CA ASN A 147 7.62 -11.30 0.74
C ASN A 147 7.43 -12.82 0.66
N SER A 148 6.76 -13.32 -0.38
CA SER A 148 6.73 -14.76 -0.65
C SER A 148 7.49 -15.12 -1.91
N HIS A 149 8.28 -16.20 -1.80
CA HIS A 149 8.83 -16.94 -2.93
C HIS A 149 7.79 -17.85 -3.60
N THR A 150 6.61 -18.03 -2.98
CA THR A 150 5.51 -18.83 -3.51
C THR A 150 4.46 -17.92 -4.14
N TYR A 151 4.16 -18.19 -5.40
CA TYR A 151 3.11 -17.53 -6.15
C TYR A 151 1.73 -17.81 -5.52
N VAL A 152 0.96 -16.75 -5.24
CA VAL A 152 -0.42 -16.83 -4.68
C VAL A 152 -1.47 -16.46 -5.74
N GLY A 153 -1.07 -16.22 -6.99
CA GLY A 153 -1.94 -15.68 -8.05
C GLY A 153 -2.85 -16.69 -8.75
N GLY A 154 -3.71 -16.17 -9.62
CA GLY A 154 -4.79 -16.87 -10.30
C GLY A 154 -6.00 -15.95 -10.58
N ASP A 155 -6.97 -16.41 -11.37
CA ASP A 155 -8.10 -15.59 -11.86
C ASP A 155 -8.94 -14.96 -10.74
N THR A 156 -9.10 -15.69 -9.64
CA THR A 156 -9.82 -15.22 -8.45
C THR A 156 -9.05 -14.13 -7.70
N TYR A 157 -7.72 -14.13 -7.79
CA TYR A 157 -6.87 -13.12 -7.15
C TYR A 157 -6.99 -11.77 -7.86
N VAL A 158 -6.86 -11.73 -9.19
CA VAL A 158 -7.02 -10.50 -9.99
C VAL A 158 -8.39 -9.85 -9.78
N ALA A 159 -9.47 -10.65 -9.78
CA ALA A 159 -10.81 -10.15 -9.49
C ALA A 159 -10.93 -9.56 -8.07
N SER A 160 -10.26 -10.18 -7.09
CA SER A 160 -10.23 -9.69 -5.71
C SER A 160 -9.41 -8.41 -5.55
N LEU A 161 -8.51 -8.07 -6.48
CA LEU A 161 -7.79 -6.78 -6.41
C LEU A 161 -8.70 -5.58 -6.60
N PHE A 162 -9.82 -5.73 -7.32
CA PHE A 162 -10.83 -4.68 -7.41
C PHE A 162 -11.64 -4.51 -6.12
N THR A 163 -11.56 -5.44 -5.16
CA THR A 163 -12.11 -5.26 -3.81
C THR A 163 -11.12 -4.58 -2.86
N LEU A 164 -9.88 -4.33 -3.30
CA LEU A 164 -8.87 -3.66 -2.50
C LEU A 164 -9.11 -2.15 -2.41
N PHE A 165 -9.45 -1.50 -3.53
CA PHE A 165 -9.59 -0.03 -3.60
C PHE A 165 -10.74 0.39 -4.51
N SER A 166 -11.21 1.62 -4.33
CA SER A 166 -12.20 2.23 -5.21
C SER A 166 -11.58 2.58 -6.57
N PRO A 167 -11.98 1.93 -7.68
CA PRO A 167 -11.31 2.12 -8.97
C PRO A 167 -11.34 3.57 -9.49
N ASN A 168 -12.44 4.28 -9.22
CA ASN A 168 -12.63 5.67 -9.65
C ASN A 168 -11.73 6.70 -8.93
N LEU A 169 -11.11 6.32 -7.81
CA LEU A 169 -10.27 7.22 -7.01
C LEU A 169 -8.78 6.98 -7.21
N LEU A 170 -8.40 5.87 -7.85
CA LEU A 170 -7.01 5.52 -8.08
C LEU A 170 -6.40 6.43 -9.14
N GLN A 171 -5.36 7.17 -8.75
CA GLN A 171 -4.64 8.15 -9.57
C GLN A 171 -3.26 7.65 -9.99
N SER A 172 -2.62 6.82 -9.16
CA SER A 172 -1.30 6.25 -9.45
C SER A 172 -1.26 4.78 -9.08
N LEU A 173 -0.76 3.96 -9.99
CA LEU A 173 -0.48 2.55 -9.74
C LEU A 173 0.94 2.19 -10.18
N GLU A 174 1.67 1.59 -9.26
CA GLU A 174 3.03 1.11 -9.49
C GLU A 174 3.10 -0.39 -9.25
N PHE A 175 3.58 -1.11 -10.26
CA PHE A 175 4.01 -2.49 -10.14
C PHE A 175 5.53 -2.50 -10.00
N GLY A 176 6.05 -2.94 -8.85
CA GLY A 176 7.48 -3.16 -8.66
C GLY A 176 7.96 -4.50 -9.25
N TYR A 177 9.28 -4.71 -9.18
CA TYR A 177 10.01 -5.85 -9.77
C TYR A 177 9.76 -7.19 -9.04
N PRO A 178 9.93 -8.36 -9.71
CA PRO A 178 8.90 -9.23 -10.28
C PRO A 178 8.14 -10.09 -9.24
N ARG A 179 8.19 -9.77 -7.94
CA ARG A 179 7.72 -10.67 -6.87
C ARG A 179 6.20 -10.67 -6.65
N SER A 180 5.43 -9.80 -7.29
CA SER A 180 4.04 -9.57 -6.91
C SER A 180 2.95 -10.05 -7.90
N LEU A 181 3.27 -10.28 -9.18
CA LEU A 181 2.26 -10.68 -10.18
C LEU A 181 2.90 -11.36 -11.40
N GLU A 182 2.51 -12.60 -11.71
CA GLU A 182 2.98 -13.31 -12.91
C GLU A 182 2.59 -12.57 -14.20
N ALA A 183 3.30 -12.86 -15.29
CA ALA A 183 3.08 -12.21 -16.58
C ALA A 183 1.62 -12.30 -17.08
N HIS A 184 0.94 -13.41 -16.78
CA HIS A 184 -0.46 -13.64 -17.14
C HIS A 184 -1.43 -12.79 -16.32
N ASP A 185 -1.30 -12.81 -14.99
CA ASP A 185 -2.18 -12.08 -14.07
C ASP A 185 -2.05 -10.57 -14.22
N SER A 186 -0.83 -10.11 -14.47
CA SER A 186 -0.55 -8.70 -14.79
C SER A 186 -1.14 -8.28 -16.14
N HIS A 187 -1.05 -9.12 -17.17
CA HIS A 187 -1.72 -8.82 -18.44
C HIS A 187 -3.23 -8.72 -18.25
N LYS A 188 -3.84 -9.67 -17.54
CA LYS A 188 -5.26 -9.64 -17.19
C LYS A 188 -5.61 -8.37 -16.43
N PHE A 189 -4.88 -8.07 -15.36
CA PHE A 189 -5.11 -6.86 -14.57
C PHE A 189 -5.02 -5.60 -15.45
N LEU A 190 -3.98 -5.49 -16.29
CA LEU A 190 -3.82 -4.37 -17.22
C LEU A 190 -5.00 -4.26 -18.20
N THR A 191 -5.47 -5.37 -18.77
CA THR A 191 -6.64 -5.34 -19.68
C THR A 191 -7.94 -4.90 -19.01
N HIS A 192 -8.09 -5.15 -17.70
CA HIS A 192 -9.22 -4.66 -16.91
C HIS A 192 -9.03 -3.22 -16.42
N LEU A 193 -7.79 -2.74 -16.33
CA LEU A 193 -7.45 -1.45 -15.73
C LEU A 193 -8.19 -0.27 -16.38
N PRO A 194 -8.27 -0.10 -17.72
CA PRO A 194 -9.01 1.03 -18.31
C PRO A 194 -10.50 1.02 -18.02
N LYS A 195 -11.11 -0.15 -17.82
CA LYS A 195 -12.54 -0.28 -17.52
C LYS A 195 -12.86 0.14 -16.09
N CYS A 196 -11.92 -0.06 -15.18
CA CYS A 196 -12.13 0.15 -13.76
C CYS A 196 -11.52 1.48 -13.29
N CYS A 197 -10.29 1.79 -13.70
CA CYS A 197 -9.50 2.91 -13.21
C CYS A 197 -9.36 4.00 -14.26
N ALA A 198 -10.49 4.55 -14.72
CA ALA A 198 -10.49 5.55 -15.80
C ALA A 198 -9.73 6.84 -15.43
N GLN A 199 -9.63 7.17 -14.14
CA GLN A 199 -9.01 8.40 -13.62
C GLN A 199 -7.51 8.26 -13.32
N ILE A 200 -6.88 7.17 -13.76
CA ILE A 200 -5.45 6.96 -13.54
C ILE A 200 -4.64 7.99 -14.32
N ARG A 201 -3.69 8.64 -13.63
CA ARG A 201 -2.80 9.67 -14.17
C ARG A 201 -1.37 9.17 -14.30
N SER A 202 -0.95 8.32 -13.38
CA SER A 202 0.38 7.73 -13.41
C SER A 202 0.29 6.21 -13.38
N LEU A 203 1.00 5.57 -14.31
CA LEU A 203 1.11 4.12 -14.34
C LEU A 203 2.58 3.74 -14.52
N PHE A 204 3.03 2.85 -13.66
CA PHE A 204 4.40 2.36 -13.66
C PHE A 204 4.36 0.83 -13.75
N VAL A 205 4.88 0.28 -14.86
CA VAL A 205 4.76 -1.15 -15.17
C VAL A 205 6.12 -1.74 -15.56
N PRO A 206 6.51 -2.91 -15.02
CA PRO A 206 7.68 -3.64 -15.48
C PRO A 206 7.33 -4.36 -16.79
N LEU A 207 7.41 -3.62 -17.91
CA LEU A 207 7.15 -4.16 -19.25
C LEU A 207 8.44 -4.58 -19.96
N LEU A 208 9.61 -4.04 -19.60
CA LEU A 208 10.85 -4.26 -20.36
C LEU A 208 11.51 -5.62 -20.08
N SER A 209 11.09 -6.35 -19.04
CA SER A 209 11.50 -7.74 -18.82
C SER A 209 10.65 -8.75 -19.59
N ARG A 210 9.69 -8.31 -20.43
CA ARG A 210 8.77 -9.18 -21.18
C ARG A 210 9.12 -9.28 -22.66
N PRO A 211 8.72 -10.37 -23.34
CA PRO A 211 8.82 -10.45 -24.79
C PRO A 211 8.10 -9.28 -25.47
N LEU A 212 8.69 -8.70 -26.52
CA LEU A 212 8.15 -7.56 -27.28
C LEU A 212 6.68 -7.76 -27.73
N LEU A 213 6.28 -9.01 -28.00
CA LEU A 213 4.91 -9.35 -28.40
C LEU A 213 3.89 -9.09 -27.28
N GLU A 214 4.25 -9.32 -26.01
CA GLU A 214 3.38 -9.04 -24.86
C GLU A 214 3.27 -7.54 -24.59
N ILE A 215 4.37 -6.81 -24.81
CA ILE A 215 4.37 -5.34 -24.74
C ILE A 215 3.41 -4.79 -25.80
N ALA A 216 3.52 -5.24 -27.05
CA ALA A 216 2.66 -4.79 -28.14
C ALA A 216 1.16 -5.01 -27.86
N LYS A 217 0.78 -6.13 -27.21
CA LYS A 217 -0.61 -6.39 -26.79
C LYS A 217 -1.12 -5.42 -25.73
N SER A 218 -0.24 -4.87 -24.90
CA SER A 218 -0.61 -3.91 -23.84
C SER A 218 -0.76 -2.48 -24.34
N VAL A 219 -0.15 -2.12 -25.48
CA VAL A 219 -0.17 -0.75 -26.02
C VAL A 219 -1.58 -0.22 -26.29
N PRO A 220 -2.52 -0.97 -26.93
CA PRO A 220 -3.87 -0.47 -27.16
C PRO A 220 -4.65 -0.21 -25.86
N VAL A 221 -4.39 -1.04 -24.85
CA VAL A 221 -5.00 -0.92 -23.51
C VAL A 221 -4.51 0.36 -22.84
N LEU A 222 -3.20 0.61 -22.86
CA LEU A 222 -2.59 1.82 -22.30
C LEU A 222 -3.05 3.08 -23.05
N ALA A 223 -3.17 3.01 -24.37
CA ALA A 223 -3.66 4.11 -25.20
C ALA A 223 -5.14 4.48 -24.92
N SER A 224 -5.92 3.57 -24.32
CA SER A 224 -7.31 3.85 -23.95
C SER A 224 -7.46 4.68 -22.66
N LEU A 225 -6.38 4.88 -21.89
CA LEU A 225 -6.37 5.66 -20.65
C LEU A 225 -6.31 7.16 -20.95
N GLN A 226 -7.47 7.82 -20.99
CA GLN A 226 -7.60 9.22 -21.42
C GLN A 226 -6.94 10.24 -20.48
N HIS A 227 -6.74 9.89 -19.22
CA HIS A 227 -6.19 10.78 -18.20
C HIS A 227 -4.73 10.47 -17.85
N LEU A 228 -4.08 9.57 -18.58
CA LEU A 228 -2.71 9.17 -18.32
C LEU A 228 -1.75 10.31 -18.67
N GLU A 229 -1.08 10.85 -17.66
CA GLU A 229 -0.10 11.94 -17.75
C GLU A 229 1.33 11.38 -17.78
N SER A 230 1.58 10.29 -17.06
CA SER A 230 2.91 9.67 -16.96
C SER A 230 2.83 8.15 -17.09
N LEU A 231 3.63 7.61 -18.02
CA LEU A 231 3.83 6.18 -18.21
C LEU A 231 5.31 5.87 -18.09
N HIS A 232 5.66 5.02 -17.13
CA HIS A 232 7.03 4.65 -16.85
C HIS A 232 7.22 3.14 -17.02
N PHE A 233 8.33 2.78 -17.64
CA PHE A 233 8.74 1.39 -17.81
C PHE A 233 10.01 1.15 -16.99
N MET A 234 10.00 0.16 -16.10
CA MET A 234 11.23 -0.32 -15.45
C MET A 234 12.02 -1.17 -16.43
N GLN A 235 13.28 -0.80 -16.66
CA GLN A 235 14.26 -1.69 -17.26
C GLN A 235 14.87 -2.55 -16.16
N GLU A 236 15.06 -3.84 -16.45
CA GLU A 236 15.80 -4.74 -15.56
C GLU A 236 17.26 -4.28 -15.52
N ASP A 237 17.61 -3.46 -14.55
CA ASP A 237 19.02 -3.24 -14.24
C ASP A 237 19.60 -4.57 -13.78
N SER A 238 20.52 -5.07 -14.58
CA SER A 238 21.21 -6.34 -14.40
C SER A 238 22.19 -6.21 -13.22
N ASN A 239 21.70 -6.13 -11.98
CA ASN A 239 22.52 -6.43 -10.79
C ASN A 239 21.71 -6.52 -9.49
N PRO A 240 21.54 -7.73 -8.91
CA PRO A 240 21.34 -7.90 -7.48
C PRO A 240 22.69 -8.29 -6.85
N THR A 241 23.71 -7.45 -7.00
CA THR A 241 24.91 -7.56 -6.16
C THR A 241 25.10 -6.24 -5.41
N MET A 242 25.37 -6.42 -4.12
CA MET A 242 25.49 -5.41 -3.10
C MET A 242 26.35 -4.22 -3.53
N ASP A 243 25.95 -3.03 -3.11
CA ASP A 243 26.84 -2.15 -2.37
C ASP A 243 26.00 -1.28 -1.43
N CYS A 244 25.75 -1.80 -0.23
CA CYS A 244 25.58 -0.92 0.92
C CYS A 244 26.92 -0.18 1.09
N PRO A 245 26.97 1.16 1.03
CA PRO A 245 28.18 1.84 1.45
C PRO A 245 28.37 1.58 2.94
N SER A 246 29.39 0.78 3.24
CA SER A 246 29.95 0.58 4.56
C SER A 246 30.46 1.91 5.10
N PHE A 247 29.61 2.62 5.84
CA PHE A 247 30.06 3.69 6.73
C PHE A 247 30.25 3.13 8.14
N MET A 248 31.48 2.68 8.42
CA MET A 248 32.05 2.62 9.77
C MET A 248 33.55 2.94 9.72
N ASN A 249 33.84 4.22 9.95
CA ASN A 249 34.88 4.83 10.81
C ASN A 249 35.42 6.11 10.20
#